data_AF-A0A962H9M7-F1
#
_entry.id   AF-A0A962H9M7-F1
#
_cell.length_a   1.000
_cell.length_b   1.000
_cell.length_c   1.000
_cell.angle_alpha   90.00
_cell.angle_beta   90.00
_cell.angle_gamma   90.00
#
_symmetry.space_group_name_H-M   'P 1'
#
loop_
_entity.id
_entity.type
_entity.pdbx_description
1 polymer ?
#
loop_
_entity_poly.entity_id
_entity_poly.type
_entity_poly.pdbx_seq_one_letter_code
_entity_poly.pdbx_strand_id
1 'polypeptide(L)'
;MSLISLCERGFIPDALTRVGIRRLNAQRLREEYAGDWYERFRSRIDGLRSSPIAIETRAANEQHYELPPPFFLRCLGKRLKYSSCYYKTGSESLDQAEEAMLG
;
A
#
# COMPACT_ATOMS: atom_id res chain seq x y z
N MET A 1 -24.97 7.37 2.89
CA MET A 1 -23.77 6.53 3.12
C MET A 1 -22.75 6.84 2.04
N SER A 2 -21.46 6.93 2.38
CA SER A 2 -20.40 7.12 1.37
C SER A 2 -20.14 5.83 0.59
N LEU A 3 -19.53 5.93 -0.60
CA LEU A 3 -19.07 4.76 -1.35
C LEU A 3 -18.10 3.89 -0.54
N ILE A 4 -17.24 4.53 0.27
CA ILE A 4 -16.32 3.84 1.18
C ILE A 4 -17.11 2.98 2.18
N SER A 5 -18.16 3.53 2.80
CA SER A 5 -18.98 2.78 3.76
C SER A 5 -19.71 1.60 3.13
N LEU A 6 -20.08 1.69 1.84
CA LEU A 6 -20.68 0.58 1.11
C LEU A 6 -19.65 -0.52 0.80
N CYS A 7 -18.41 -0.16 0.45
CA CYS A 7 -17.32 -1.12 0.29
C CYS A 7 -16.99 -1.83 1.61
N GLU A 8 -16.85 -1.09 2.72
CA GLU A 8 -16.52 -1.64 4.04
C GLU A 8 -17.57 -2.62 4.56
N ARG A 9 -18.84 -2.40 4.21
CA ARG A 9 -19.96 -3.29 4.57
C ARG A 9 -20.14 -4.46 3.58
N GLY A 10 -19.30 -4.56 2.55
CA GLY A 10 -19.38 -5.62 1.54
C GLY A 10 -20.58 -5.50 0.58
N PHE A 11 -21.23 -4.33 0.49
CA PHE A 11 -22.35 -4.12 -0.42
C PHE A 11 -21.91 -3.89 -1.88
N ILE A 12 -20.65 -3.55 -2.10
CA ILE A 12 -20.08 -3.36 -3.44
C ILE A 12 -19.26 -4.61 -3.80
N PRO A 13 -19.61 -5.33 -4.89
CA PRO A 13 -18.83 -6.46 -5.37
C PRO A 13 -17.38 -6.08 -5.69
N ASP A 14 -16.45 -7.00 -5.39
CA ASP A 14 -15.01 -6.83 -5.64
C ASP A 14 -14.66 -6.37 -7.05
N ALA A 15 -15.40 -6.84 -8.06
CA ALA A 15 -15.19 -6.42 -9.45
C ALA A 15 -15.38 -4.90 -9.62
N LEU A 16 -16.41 -4.33 -8.99
CA LEU A 16 -16.69 -2.89 -9.02
C LEU A 16 -15.70 -2.11 -8.15
N THR A 17 -15.35 -2.64 -6.98
CA THR A 17 -14.30 -2.07 -6.11
C THR A 17 -12.97 -1.95 -6.88
N ARG A 18 -12.58 -3.00 -7.62
CA ARG A 18 -11.39 -2.98 -8.48
C ARG A 18 -11.47 -1.95 -9.61
N VAL A 19 -12.65 -1.72 -10.20
CA VAL A 19 -12.85 -0.68 -11.22
C VAL A 19 -12.62 0.71 -10.61
N GLY A 20 -13.16 0.98 -9.42
CA GLY A 20 -12.95 2.23 -8.69
C GLY A 20 -11.47 2.49 -8.40
N ILE A 21 -10.77 1.48 -7.85
CA ILE A 21 -9.32 1.56 -7.57
C ILE A 21 -8.53 1.88 -8.84
N ARG A 22 -8.78 1.16 -9.95
CA ARG A 22 -8.07 1.41 -11.22
C ARG A 22 -8.32 2.81 -11.77
N ARG A 23 -9.54 3.33 -11.64
CA ARG A 23 -9.87 4.71 -12.04
C ARG A 23 -9.08 5.74 -11.23
N LEU A 24 -9.02 5.58 -9.90
CA LEU A 24 -8.27 6.46 -9.01
C LEU A 24 -6.77 6.41 -9.30
N ASN A 25 -6.22 5.21 -9.49
CA ASN A 25 -4.81 5.03 -9.87
C ASN A 25 -4.51 5.68 -11.23
N ALA A 26 -5.37 5.50 -12.23
CA ALA A 26 -5.19 6.13 -13.55
C ALA A 26 -5.27 7.66 -13.48
N GLN A 27 -6.17 8.20 -12.66
CA GLN A 27 -6.21 9.64 -12.38
C GLN A 27 -4.91 10.10 -11.72
N ARG A 28 -4.45 9.40 -10.69
CA ARG A 28 -3.22 9.76 -10.00
C ARG A 28 -2.02 9.76 -10.92
N LEU A 29 -1.90 8.76 -11.80
CA LEU A 29 -0.85 8.72 -12.82
C LEU A 29 -0.91 9.93 -13.74
N ARG A 30 -2.11 10.31 -14.25
CA ARG A 30 -2.25 11.52 -15.09
C ARG A 30 -1.80 12.78 -14.36
N GLU A 31 -2.16 12.92 -13.09
CA GLU A 31 -1.73 14.06 -12.26
C GLU A 31 -0.21 14.06 -12.04
N GLU A 32 0.40 12.90 -11.80
CA GLU A 32 1.84 12.78 -11.59
C GLU A 32 2.66 13.06 -12.86
N TYR A 33 2.12 12.76 -14.04
CA TYR A 33 2.73 13.06 -15.34
C TYR A 33 2.33 14.42 -15.93
N ALA A 34 1.43 15.16 -15.28
CA ALA A 34 1.01 16.47 -15.75
C ALA A 34 2.08 17.55 -15.46
N GLY A 35 2.29 18.42 -16.44
CA GLY A 35 3.23 19.55 -16.32
C GLY A 35 4.70 19.12 -16.29
N ASP A 36 5.54 19.95 -15.70
CA ASP A 36 6.97 19.66 -15.54
C ASP A 36 7.19 18.73 -14.33
N TRP A 37 7.32 17.43 -14.61
CA TRP A 37 7.56 16.42 -13.59
C TRP A 37 8.89 16.66 -12.85
N TYR A 38 9.90 17.20 -13.54
CA TYR A 38 11.23 17.38 -12.98
C TYR A 38 11.22 18.52 -11.96
N GLU A 39 10.57 19.64 -12.28
CA GLU A 39 10.44 20.76 -11.33
C GLU A 39 9.60 20.38 -10.11
N ARG A 40 8.49 19.65 -10.30
CA ARG A 40 7.70 19.12 -9.19
C ARG A 40 8.49 18.15 -8.31
N PHE A 41 9.31 17.30 -8.92
CA PHE A 41 10.18 16.38 -8.19
C PHE A 41 11.22 17.14 -7.36
N ARG A 42 11.90 18.14 -7.95
CA ARG A 42 12.86 19.01 -7.26
C ARG A 42 12.22 19.75 -6.09
N SER A 43 11.10 20.43 -6.33
CA SER A 43 10.34 21.13 -5.30
C SER A 43 9.96 20.22 -4.14
N ARG A 44 9.55 18.96 -4.43
CA ARG A 44 9.27 17.97 -3.40
C ARG A 44 10.52 17.59 -2.60
N ILE A 45 11.66 17.36 -3.25
CA ILE A 45 12.91 17.05 -2.55
C ILE A 45 13.34 18.21 -1.64
N ASP A 46 13.25 19.45 -2.11
CA ASP A 46 13.61 20.64 -1.32
C ASP A 46 12.67 20.81 -0.11
N GLY A 47 11.38 20.53 -0.29
CA GLY A 47 10.42 20.48 0.81
C GLY A 47 10.74 19.38 1.82
N LEU A 48 11.09 18.17 1.37
CA LEU A 48 11.44 17.05 2.25
C LEU A 48 12.74 17.31 3.02
N ARG A 49 13.73 17.97 2.40
CA ARG A 49 15.01 18.35 3.06
C ARG A 49 14.80 19.28 4.25
N SER A 50 13.79 20.12 4.20
CA SER A 50 13.43 21.07 5.27
C SER A 50 12.37 20.52 6.24
N SER A 51 11.82 19.35 5.95
CA SER A 51 10.78 18.72 6.77
C SER A 51 11.38 17.95 7.96
N PRO A 52 10.60 17.76 9.05
CA PRO A 52 10.95 16.80 10.09
C PRO A 52 11.17 15.40 9.52
N ILE A 53 12.05 14.62 10.18
CA ILE A 53 12.31 13.22 9.79
C ILE A 53 11.02 12.38 9.79
N ALA A 54 10.13 12.64 10.74
CA ALA A 54 8.81 12.04 10.81
C ALA A 54 7.79 13.05 11.33
N ILE A 55 6.62 13.07 10.71
CA ILE A 55 5.47 13.88 11.09
C ILE A 55 4.38 12.91 11.59
N GLU A 56 3.62 13.29 12.63
CA GLU A 56 2.54 12.47 13.21
C GLU A 56 2.97 11.05 13.65
N THR A 57 4.13 10.94 14.30
CA THR A 57 4.71 9.65 14.76
C THR A 57 3.75 8.83 15.62
N ARG A 58 2.94 9.49 16.46
CA ARG A 58 1.94 8.82 17.31
C ARG A 58 0.80 8.21 16.49
N ALA A 59 0.21 8.98 15.57
CA ALA A 59 -0.88 8.49 14.72
C ALA A 59 -0.39 7.39 13.76
N ALA A 60 0.86 7.46 13.29
CA ALA A 60 1.47 6.39 12.49
C ALA A 60 1.54 5.08 13.27
N ASN A 61 1.88 5.11 14.57
CA ASN A 61 1.90 3.91 15.41
C ASN A 61 0.49 3.36 15.67
N GLU A 62 -0.48 4.23 15.97
CA GLU A 62 -1.89 3.87 16.19
C GLU A 62 -2.54 3.24 14.94
N GLN A 63 -2.14 3.67 13.73
CA GLN A 63 -2.65 3.12 12.45
C GLN A 63 -1.91 1.87 11.95
N HIS A 64 -0.76 1.49 12.51
CA HIS A 64 0.07 0.41 11.95
C HIS A 64 0.37 -0.80 12.84
N TYR A 65 0.07 -0.85 14.15
CA TYR A 65 0.53 -1.99 14.98
C TYR A 65 -0.36 -2.47 16.14
N GLU A 66 -1.69 -2.39 16.05
CA GLU A 66 -2.58 -2.96 17.08
C GLU A 66 -3.43 -4.14 16.62
N LEU A 67 -2.94 -4.92 15.65
CA LEU A 67 -3.58 -6.21 15.34
C LEU A 67 -3.01 -7.32 16.23
N PRO A 68 -3.86 -8.19 16.81
CA PRO A 68 -3.39 -9.32 17.59
C PRO A 68 -2.44 -10.22 16.77
N PRO A 69 -1.33 -10.72 17.34
CA PRO A 69 -0.41 -11.64 16.65
C PRO A 69 -1.10 -12.81 15.91
N PRO A 70 -2.17 -13.43 16.45
CA PRO A 70 -2.90 -14.48 15.73
C PRO A 70 -3.49 -14.06 14.38
N PHE A 71 -3.77 -12.77 14.16
CA PHE A 71 -4.25 -12.28 12.88
C PHE A 71 -3.19 -12.48 11.78
N PHE A 72 -1.94 -12.13 12.05
CA PHE A 72 -0.86 -12.24 11.08
C PHE A 72 -0.57 -13.69 10.68
N LEU A 73 -0.74 -14.64 11.61
CA LEU A 73 -0.64 -16.08 11.33
C LEU A 73 -1.72 -16.59 10.35
N ARG A 74 -2.80 -15.82 10.12
CA ARG A 74 -3.87 -16.17 9.19
C ARG A 74 -3.69 -15.58 7.80
N CYS A 75 -2.90 -14.51 7.65
CA CYS A 75 -2.83 -13.73 6.41
C CYS A 75 -1.42 -13.58 5.83
N LEU A 76 -0.36 -13.87 6.59
CA LEU A 76 1.04 -13.86 6.13
C LEU A 76 1.59 -15.29 6.02
N GLY A 77 2.73 -15.44 5.34
CA GLY A 77 3.44 -16.72 5.27
C GLY A 77 4.21 -17.01 6.56
N LYS A 78 4.97 -18.12 6.55
CA LYS A 78 5.74 -18.61 7.70
C LYS A 78 6.72 -17.60 8.30
N ARG A 79 7.23 -16.66 7.50
CA ARG A 79 8.19 -15.64 7.95
C ARG A 79 7.50 -14.40 8.48
N LEU A 80 6.16 -14.36 8.44
CA LEU A 80 5.34 -13.21 8.84
C LEU A 80 5.80 -11.93 8.13
N LYS A 81 6.19 -12.05 6.86
CA LYS A 81 6.83 -10.95 6.13
C LYS A 81 5.77 -9.96 5.69
N TYR A 82 5.66 -8.85 6.42
CA TYR A 82 4.69 -7.80 6.11
C TYR A 82 5.24 -6.74 5.14
N SER A 83 5.73 -7.20 3.99
CA SER A 83 6.20 -6.38 2.86
C SER A 83 6.25 -7.22 1.58
N SER A 84 6.43 -6.59 0.40
CA SER A 84 6.37 -7.29 -0.90
C SER A 84 7.21 -8.56 -0.95
N CYS A 85 6.61 -9.69 -1.32
CA CYS A 85 7.30 -10.95 -1.60
C CYS A 85 7.90 -10.95 -3.01
N TYR A 86 8.67 -11.99 -3.34
CA TYR A 86 9.25 -12.17 -4.66
C TYR A 86 8.77 -13.46 -5.31
N TYR A 87 8.03 -13.34 -6.40
CA TYR A 87 7.50 -14.45 -7.19
C TYR A 87 8.26 -14.51 -8.51
N LYS A 88 9.19 -15.45 -8.67
CA LYS A 88 10.06 -15.55 -9.84
C LYS A 88 9.29 -16.08 -11.06
N THR A 89 8.39 -17.03 -10.87
CA THR A 89 7.57 -17.60 -11.94
C THR A 89 6.09 -17.27 -11.80
N GLY A 90 5.65 -16.85 -10.61
CA GLY A 90 4.24 -16.58 -10.31
C GLY A 90 3.46 -17.82 -9.87
N SER A 91 4.13 -18.98 -9.76
CA SER A 91 3.54 -20.23 -9.29
C SER A 91 3.96 -20.59 -7.87
N GLU A 92 4.81 -19.78 -7.25
CA GLU A 92 5.25 -19.96 -5.87
C GLU A 92 4.09 -19.80 -4.89
N SER A 93 4.10 -20.60 -3.82
CA SER A 93 3.26 -20.32 -2.66
C SER A 93 3.71 -19.04 -1.97
N LEU A 94 2.84 -18.48 -1.10
CA LEU A 94 3.20 -17.32 -0.29
C LEU A 94 4.48 -17.57 0.53
N ASP A 95 4.60 -18.73 1.19
CA ASP A 95 5.80 -19.12 1.94
C ASP A 95 7.06 -19.13 1.07
N GLN A 96 6.97 -19.70 -0.14
CA GLN A 96 8.11 -19.75 -1.05
C GLN A 96 8.51 -18.36 -1.52
N ALA A 97 7.54 -17.48 -1.79
CA ALA A 97 7.80 -16.12 -2.23
C ALA A 97 8.33 -15.21 -1.10
N GLU A 98 7.99 -15.51 0.15
CA GLU A 98 8.62 -14.87 1.32
C GLU A 98 10.10 -15.23 1.41
N GLU A 99 10.44 -16.53 1.36
CA GLU A 99 11.84 -16.97 1.44
C GLU A 99 12.67 -16.46 0.26
N ALA A 100 12.13 -16.54 -0.96
CA ALA A 100 12.81 -16.04 -2.16
C ALA A 100 13.11 -14.52 -2.10
N MET A 101 12.33 -13.75 -1.34
CA MET A 101 12.58 -12.33 -1.12
C MET A 101 13.62 -12.07 -0.03
N LEU A 102 13.80 -13.00 0.92
CA LEU A 102 14.71 -12.86 2.05
C LEU A 102 16.13 -13.35 1.74
N GLY A 103 16.31 -14.25 0.77
CA GLY A 103 17.62 -14.73 0.31
C GLY A 103 17.66 -16.21 -0.01
#